data_AF-A0A8H3LWA6-F1
#
_entry.id   AF-A0A8H3LWA6-F1
#
_cell.length_a   1.000
_cell.length_b   1.000
_cell.length_c   1.000
_cell.angle_alpha   90.00
_cell.angle_beta   90.00
_cell.angle_gamma   90.00
#
_symmetry.space_group_name_H-M   'P 1'
#
loop_
_entity.id
_entity.type
_entity.pdbx_description
1 polymer ?
#
loop_
_entity_poly.entity_id
_entity_poly.type
_entity_poly.pdbx_seq_one_letter_code
_entity_poly.pdbx_strand_id
1 'polypeptide(L)'
;MILENNLEYIFQDDNAPVHRARAGSVYSTGVLLWEMSSGRPPFHEEKNKIGLISEIPHGRRETIVPDTPNGYSNLYTKCWNYEQSERPSMKEVVDELRIFISNSNSTTNYQQNDSILDQINPISNEDPTPSSTGSSLHKELSQMVQHLINMNTNELLVDNIISTNRQPNENVSLERNLSIMIIEIVDLIFKKANKTIEEAKQDIFDYFNVHDVNSNEIYNWLLDNQNNPDSLFLLGYFNYVGIGTIKKNYRRAFNLFTKASKQDHILAEHFVGECYRVGIGITKDEQLAFKYYENIANKGYAMGQFKLGWLYKNGINVKKDLKIAAYWYEKAANNGHLGAMNNLGLIYKNGDESVNHQKAFELFKKSAEGGLLDGTIMLGRCYNAGIGVNIDKKKAVELYKKAANLEHEVAQYNLALLYEKEKDLNKAIYWYEESAKRGYQNAQNKLRELREKKIRNNLCIIS
;
A
#
# COMPACT_ATOMS: atom_id res chain seq x y z
N MET A 1 21.00 -28.26 -15.12
CA MET A 1 21.33 -28.77 -13.77
C MET A 1 22.51 -28.06 -13.08
N ILE A 2 23.07 -26.98 -13.64
CA ILE A 2 24.08 -26.12 -12.98
C ILE A 2 23.50 -24.72 -12.63
N LEU A 3 22.24 -24.45 -12.98
CA LEU A 3 21.59 -23.14 -12.81
C LEU A 3 20.71 -23.00 -11.56
N GLU A 4 20.43 -24.07 -10.80
CA GLU A 4 19.69 -23.97 -9.53
C GLU A 4 20.58 -23.59 -8.35
N ASN A 5 21.89 -23.93 -8.37
CA ASN A 5 22.76 -23.77 -7.21
C ASN A 5 23.58 -22.47 -7.15
N ASN A 6 23.46 -21.57 -8.13
CA ASN A 6 24.18 -20.27 -8.12
C ASN A 6 23.28 -19.06 -7.82
N LEU A 7 21.98 -19.26 -7.61
CA LEU A 7 21.04 -18.19 -7.23
C LEU A 7 21.09 -17.83 -5.73
N GLU A 8 21.68 -18.68 -4.89
CA GLU A 8 21.79 -18.43 -3.44
C GLU A 8 23.05 -17.67 -3.00
N TYR A 9 24.10 -17.59 -3.84
CA TYR A 9 25.43 -17.15 -3.38
C TYR A 9 25.76 -15.66 -3.58
N ILE A 10 24.84 -14.84 -4.11
CA ILE A 10 25.06 -13.37 -4.31
C ILE A 10 24.15 -12.49 -3.42
N PHE A 11 23.24 -13.06 -2.62
CA PHE A 11 22.31 -12.26 -1.80
C PHE A 11 22.27 -12.59 -0.30
N GLN A 12 23.28 -13.30 0.22
CA GLN A 12 23.51 -13.41 1.67
C GLN A 12 24.55 -12.38 2.12
N ASP A 13 24.10 -11.18 2.47
CA ASP A 13 24.70 -10.42 3.57
C ASP A 13 23.61 -9.61 4.29
N ASP A 14 23.18 -10.15 5.42
CA ASP A 14 22.23 -9.53 6.35
C ASP A 14 22.95 -8.42 7.12
N ASN A 15 23.10 -7.22 6.52
CA ASN A 15 23.17 -5.90 7.20
C ASN A 15 23.61 -4.75 6.26
N ALA A 16 22.81 -4.37 5.25
CA ALA A 16 22.91 -3.05 4.59
C ALA A 16 21.58 -2.62 3.92
N PRO A 17 21.15 -1.34 4.01
CA PRO A 17 19.91 -0.88 3.41
C PRO A 17 20.16 -0.42 1.96
N VAL A 18 20.21 -1.36 1.02
CA VAL A 18 20.20 -1.04 -0.42
C VAL A 18 19.26 -2.01 -1.14
N HIS A 19 18.34 -1.44 -1.93
CA HIS A 19 17.35 -2.09 -2.78
C HIS A 19 17.57 -3.59 -3.03
N ARG A 20 16.78 -4.44 -2.37
CA ARG A 20 16.57 -5.83 -2.81
C ARG A 20 16.03 -5.82 -4.23
N ALA A 21 16.91 -6.00 -5.21
CA ALA A 21 16.55 -6.28 -6.59
C ALA A 21 15.99 -7.72 -6.64
N ARG A 22 14.67 -7.86 -6.42
CA ARG A 22 13.97 -9.12 -6.71
C ARG A 22 13.99 -9.36 -8.22
N ALA A 23 14.25 -10.60 -8.62
CA ALA A 23 13.95 -11.08 -9.97
C ALA A 23 12.49 -10.72 -10.30
N GLY A 24 12.27 -9.83 -11.26
CA GLY A 24 10.94 -9.33 -11.64
C GLY A 24 10.82 -7.83 -11.94
N SER A 25 11.86 -7.01 -11.72
CA SER A 25 11.85 -5.61 -12.16
C SER A 25 12.32 -5.44 -13.61
N VAL A 26 11.79 -4.47 -14.37
CA VAL A 26 12.25 -4.15 -15.74
C VAL A 26 13.77 -3.90 -15.79
N TYR A 27 14.32 -3.29 -14.74
CA TYR A 27 15.77 -3.11 -14.60
C TYR A 27 16.51 -4.45 -14.52
N SER A 28 16.03 -5.38 -13.68
CA SER A 28 16.58 -6.73 -13.55
C SER A 28 16.50 -7.48 -14.87
N THR A 29 15.40 -7.34 -15.62
CA THR A 29 15.26 -7.90 -16.97
C THR A 29 16.29 -7.33 -17.94
N GLY A 30 16.52 -6.01 -17.92
CA GLY A 30 17.57 -5.38 -18.72
C GLY A 30 18.97 -5.90 -18.41
N VAL A 31 19.29 -6.07 -17.12
CA VAL A 31 20.57 -6.63 -16.67
C VAL A 31 20.75 -8.07 -17.17
N LEU A 32 19.70 -8.90 -17.07
CA LEU A 32 19.72 -10.28 -17.57
C LEU A 32 19.90 -10.35 -19.10
N LEU A 33 19.18 -9.51 -19.86
CA LEU A 33 19.33 -9.45 -21.31
C LEU A 33 20.76 -9.04 -21.72
N TRP A 34 21.38 -8.12 -20.97
CA TRP A 34 22.78 -7.78 -21.20
C TRP A 34 23.74 -8.92 -20.84
N GLU A 35 23.52 -9.60 -19.71
CA GLU A 35 24.34 -10.75 -19.28
C GLU A 35 24.25 -11.91 -20.30
N MET A 36 23.08 -12.14 -20.89
CA MET A 36 22.90 -13.07 -22.00
C MET A 36 23.69 -12.67 -23.24
N SER A 37 23.78 -11.37 -23.50
CA SER A 37 24.53 -10.82 -24.63
C SER A 37 26.04 -10.90 -24.42
N SER A 38 26.49 -10.67 -23.18
CA SER A 38 27.92 -10.58 -22.83
C SER A 38 28.53 -11.93 -22.43
N GLY A 39 27.70 -12.90 -22.04
CA GLY A 39 28.12 -14.20 -21.50
C GLY A 39 28.82 -14.10 -20.14
N ARG A 40 28.73 -12.96 -19.45
CA ARG A 40 29.46 -12.70 -18.20
C ARG A 40 28.66 -11.82 -17.23
N PRO A 41 28.86 -11.96 -15.91
CA PRO A 41 28.18 -11.12 -14.93
C PRO A 41 28.51 -9.62 -15.10
N PRO A 42 27.57 -8.71 -14.80
CA PRO A 42 27.83 -7.28 -14.81
C PRO A 42 28.94 -6.88 -13.84
N PHE A 43 29.77 -5.94 -14.28
CA PHE A 43 30.91 -5.37 -13.60
C PHE A 43 31.92 -6.43 -13.11
N HIS A 44 32.05 -7.57 -13.80
CA HIS A 44 32.94 -8.65 -13.35
C HIS A 44 34.43 -8.22 -13.29
N GLU A 45 34.85 -7.25 -14.11
CA GLU A 45 36.23 -6.72 -14.12
C GLU A 45 36.46 -5.64 -13.04
N GLU A 46 35.40 -5.11 -12.42
CA GLU A 46 35.51 -4.02 -11.43
C GLU A 46 35.98 -4.54 -10.07
N LYS A 47 37.13 -4.02 -9.63
CA LYS A 47 37.77 -4.37 -8.35
C LYS A 47 37.16 -3.61 -7.18
N ASN A 48 36.66 -2.39 -7.40
CA ASN A 48 36.05 -1.57 -6.36
C ASN A 48 34.52 -1.79 -6.29
N LYS A 49 34.12 -2.89 -5.64
CA LYS A 49 32.70 -3.22 -5.46
C LYS A 49 31.94 -2.20 -4.61
N ILE A 50 32.60 -1.53 -3.66
CA ILE A 50 31.98 -0.50 -2.81
C ILE A 50 31.67 0.77 -3.61
N GLY A 51 32.57 1.18 -4.52
CA GLY A 51 32.32 2.30 -5.43
C GLY A 51 31.10 2.09 -6.33
N LEU A 52 30.90 0.87 -6.83
CA LEU A 52 29.72 0.52 -7.64
C LEU A 52 28.39 0.75 -6.91
N ILE A 53 28.33 0.45 -5.61
CA ILE A 53 27.11 0.65 -4.80
C ILE A 53 26.72 2.14 -4.79
N SER A 54 27.70 3.04 -4.83
CA SER A 54 27.46 4.48 -4.89
C SER A 54 27.19 4.97 -6.31
N GLU A 55 27.73 4.35 -7.35
CA GLU A 55 27.68 4.89 -8.72
C GLU A 55 26.52 4.36 -9.58
N ILE A 56 26.06 3.13 -9.34
CA ILE A 56 24.90 2.55 -10.03
C ILE A 56 23.63 3.39 -9.82
N PRO A 57 23.34 3.90 -8.60
CA PRO A 57 22.25 4.84 -8.35
C PRO A 57 22.46 6.24 -8.95
N HIS A 58 23.59 6.52 -9.63
CA HIS A 58 23.85 7.77 -10.35
C HIS A 58 24.03 7.54 -11.86
N GLY A 59 23.57 6.39 -12.37
CA GLY A 59 23.51 6.12 -13.80
C GLY A 59 24.69 5.35 -14.38
N ARG A 60 25.63 4.85 -13.56
CA ARG A 60 26.68 3.94 -14.05
C ARG A 60 26.06 2.65 -14.60
N ARG A 61 26.36 2.32 -15.86
CA ARG A 61 25.88 1.12 -16.57
C ARG A 61 27.03 0.44 -17.30
N GLU A 62 26.78 -0.79 -17.71
CA GLU A 62 27.67 -1.54 -18.58
C GLU A 62 27.67 -0.99 -20.00
N THR A 63 28.78 -1.23 -20.72
CA THR A 63 28.88 -0.86 -22.13
C THR A 63 28.07 -1.81 -23.00
N ILE A 64 27.60 -1.32 -24.15
CA ILE A 64 26.95 -2.18 -25.15
C ILE A 64 27.93 -3.26 -25.59
N VAL A 65 27.48 -4.52 -25.60
CA VAL A 65 28.31 -5.66 -26.01
C VAL A 65 28.52 -5.61 -27.53
N PRO A 66 29.76 -5.73 -28.04
CA PRO A 66 30.04 -5.81 -29.47
C PRO A 66 29.21 -6.90 -30.17
N ASP A 67 28.87 -6.68 -31.43
CA ASP A 67 28.12 -7.63 -32.29
C ASP A 67 26.70 -7.99 -31.82
N THR A 68 26.19 -7.29 -30.81
CA THR A 68 24.80 -7.42 -30.38
C THR A 68 23.87 -6.72 -31.38
N PRO A 69 22.79 -7.37 -31.87
CA PRO A 69 21.83 -6.73 -32.75
C PRO A 69 21.31 -5.41 -32.16
N ASN A 70 21.36 -4.32 -32.94
CA ASN A 70 21.04 -2.96 -32.49
C ASN A 70 19.72 -2.85 -31.73
N GLY A 71 18.70 -3.57 -32.19
CA GLY A 71 17.40 -3.55 -31.52
C GLY A 71 17.41 -4.27 -30.16
N TYR A 72 18.19 -5.35 -30.01
CA TYR A 72 18.32 -6.08 -28.75
C TYR A 72 19.13 -5.27 -27.73
N SER A 73 20.20 -4.59 -28.17
CA SER A 73 20.97 -3.69 -27.31
C SER A 73 20.20 -2.43 -26.92
N ASN A 74 19.40 -1.87 -27.83
CA ASN A 74 18.47 -0.78 -27.51
C ASN A 74 17.43 -1.21 -26.45
N LEU A 75 16.96 -2.46 -26.50
CA LEU A 75 15.97 -2.94 -25.56
C LEU A 75 16.54 -3.04 -24.13
N TYR A 76 17.67 -3.73 -23.93
CA TYR A 76 18.24 -3.83 -22.58
C TYR A 76 18.73 -2.50 -22.04
N THR A 77 19.18 -1.58 -22.93
CA THR A 77 19.59 -0.24 -22.50
C THR A 77 18.43 0.64 -22.06
N LYS A 78 17.27 0.54 -22.70
CA LYS A 78 16.03 1.15 -22.22
C LYS A 78 15.57 0.56 -20.89
N CYS A 79 15.67 -0.76 -20.73
CA CYS A 79 15.23 -1.46 -19.51
C CYS A 79 15.98 -1.01 -18.25
N TRP A 80 17.29 -0.74 -18.36
CA TRP A 80 18.10 -0.29 -17.23
C TRP A 80 18.30 1.23 -17.17
N ASN A 81 17.50 2.03 -17.89
CA ASN A 81 17.64 3.50 -17.91
C ASN A 81 17.71 4.08 -16.49
N TYR A 82 18.53 5.11 -16.28
CA TYR A 82 18.63 5.79 -15.00
C TYR A 82 17.26 6.32 -14.53
N GLU A 83 16.58 7.07 -15.40
CA GLU A 83 15.26 7.63 -15.14
C GLU A 83 14.20 6.53 -15.18
N GLN A 84 13.55 6.28 -14.05
CA GLN A 84 12.57 5.19 -13.93
C GLN A 84 11.35 5.42 -14.83
N SER A 85 10.98 6.67 -15.11
CA SER A 85 9.87 7.04 -16.01
C SER A 85 10.15 6.72 -17.48
N GLU A 86 11.42 6.64 -17.86
CA GLU A 86 11.87 6.37 -19.23
C GLU A 86 12.04 4.87 -19.52
N ARG A 87 11.84 4.02 -18.49
CA ARG A 87 11.89 2.57 -18.66
C ARG A 87 10.58 2.05 -19.26
N PRO A 88 10.64 1.12 -20.22
CA PRO A 88 9.44 0.50 -20.77
C PRO A 88 8.70 -0.30 -19.69
N SER A 89 7.40 -0.52 -19.90
CA SER A 89 6.64 -1.53 -19.18
C SER A 89 7.11 -2.93 -19.56
N MET A 90 6.89 -3.92 -18.68
CA MET A 90 7.26 -5.31 -18.99
C MET A 90 6.52 -5.84 -20.23
N LYS A 91 5.31 -5.33 -20.51
CA LYS A 91 4.56 -5.65 -21.72
C LYS A 91 5.28 -5.19 -22.98
N GLU A 92 5.74 -3.94 -23.01
CA GLU A 92 6.53 -3.40 -24.13
C GLU A 92 7.86 -4.16 -24.31
N VAL A 93 8.50 -4.59 -23.22
CA VAL A 93 9.71 -5.43 -23.29
C VAL A 93 9.41 -6.77 -23.96
N VAL A 94 8.31 -7.43 -23.57
CA VAL A 94 7.89 -8.70 -24.17
C VAL A 94 7.49 -8.54 -25.63
N ASP A 95 6.79 -7.47 -25.98
CA ASP A 95 6.36 -7.20 -27.35
C ASP A 95 7.57 -6.94 -28.26
N GLU A 96 8.57 -6.17 -27.81
CA GLU A 96 9.83 -5.97 -28.55
C GLU A 96 10.62 -7.29 -28.71
N LEU A 97 10.71 -8.11 -27.65
CA LEU A 97 11.35 -9.43 -27.74
C LEU A 97 10.66 -10.35 -28.75
N ARG A 98 9.32 -10.32 -28.83
CA ARG A 98 8.56 -11.08 -29.83
C ARG A 98 8.92 -10.64 -31.24
N ILE A 99 9.07 -9.34 -31.49
CA ILE A 99 9.51 -8.81 -32.80
C ILE A 99 10.90 -9.35 -33.16
N PHE A 100 11.86 -9.39 -32.21
CA PHE A 100 13.19 -9.97 -32.47
C PHE A 100 13.12 -11.44 -32.86
N ILE A 101 12.33 -12.24 -32.16
CA ILE A 101 12.18 -13.67 -32.44
C ILE A 101 11.55 -13.89 -33.80
N SER A 102 10.47 -13.16 -34.12
CA SER A 102 9.80 -13.25 -35.42
C SER A 102 10.72 -12.88 -36.59
N ASN A 103 11.56 -11.85 -36.44
CA ASN A 103 12.53 -11.46 -37.46
C ASN A 103 13.67 -12.49 -37.61
N SER A 104 14.09 -13.13 -36.52
CA SER A 104 15.12 -14.17 -36.57
C SER A 104 14.65 -15.46 -37.27
N ASN A 105 13.38 -15.85 -37.09
CA ASN A 105 12.78 -17.02 -37.74
C ASN A 105 12.51 -16.82 -39.25
N SER A 106 12.47 -15.57 -39.71
CA SER A 106 12.26 -15.23 -41.12
C SER A 106 13.54 -15.40 -41.97
N THR A 107 14.70 -15.53 -41.32
CA THR A 107 16.01 -15.56 -42.00
C THR A 107 16.46 -17.00 -42.35
N THR A 108 15.69 -18.02 -41.97
CA THR A 108 16.01 -19.44 -42.22
C THR A 108 15.24 -20.10 -43.38
N ASN A 109 14.49 -19.34 -44.19
CA ASN A 109 13.65 -19.87 -45.27
C ASN A 109 14.04 -19.41 -46.69
N TYR A 110 15.35 -19.33 -46.97
CA TYR A 110 15.85 -19.29 -48.35
C TYR A 110 16.89 -20.38 -48.58
N GLN A 111 16.42 -21.62 -48.66
CA GLN A 111 17.07 -22.67 -49.46
C GLN A 111 16.08 -23.83 -49.66
N GLN A 112 15.21 -23.68 -50.67
CA GLN A 112 14.89 -24.76 -51.60
C GLN A 112 14.08 -24.23 -52.79
N ASN A 113 14.67 -24.45 -53.98
CA ASN A 113 14.07 -24.53 -55.31
C ASN A 113 13.68 -23.22 -56.02
N ASP A 114 14.52 -22.78 -56.96
CA ASP A 114 14.28 -23.15 -58.37
C ASP A 114 15.58 -23.19 -59.19
N SER A 115 15.60 -24.15 -60.11
CA SER A 115 16.69 -24.52 -61.03
C SER A 115 16.91 -23.52 -62.17
N ILE A 116 18.15 -23.39 -62.68
CA ILE A 116 18.58 -23.56 -64.10
C ILE A 116 19.95 -22.88 -64.41
N LEU A 117 20.86 -23.67 -65.02
CA LEU A 117 22.04 -23.36 -65.89
C LEU A 117 23.14 -22.39 -65.35
N ASP A 118 24.45 -22.56 -65.57
CA ASP A 118 25.24 -23.45 -66.44
C ASP A 118 26.74 -23.47 -66.02
N GLN A 119 27.35 -24.63 -66.25
CA GLN A 119 28.75 -25.06 -66.49
C GLN A 119 29.95 -24.07 -66.35
N ILE A 120 31.02 -24.51 -65.62
CA ILE A 120 32.36 -24.94 -66.11
C ILE A 120 33.30 -25.17 -64.89
N ASN A 121 34.10 -26.25 -64.93
CA ASN A 121 35.18 -26.65 -63.99
C ASN A 121 36.51 -26.76 -64.79
N PRO A 122 37.75 -26.90 -64.24
CA PRO A 122 38.23 -26.81 -62.84
C PRO A 122 39.63 -26.09 -62.66
N ILE A 123 40.22 -26.22 -61.44
CA ILE A 123 41.64 -26.04 -60.99
C ILE A 123 41.93 -24.63 -60.37
N SER A 124 42.47 -24.41 -59.16
CA SER A 124 43.15 -25.20 -58.10
C SER A 124 43.20 -24.42 -56.75
N ASN A 125 43.21 -25.17 -55.64
CA ASN A 125 43.88 -24.95 -54.33
C ASN A 125 43.71 -23.61 -53.57
N GLU A 126 43.01 -23.66 -52.42
CA GLU A 126 43.55 -23.50 -51.05
C GLU A 126 42.40 -23.52 -50.01
N ASP A 127 42.56 -24.34 -48.97
CA ASP A 127 41.72 -24.42 -47.74
C ASP A 127 42.16 -23.34 -46.71
N PRO A 128 41.47 -23.14 -45.56
CA PRO A 128 40.04 -23.31 -45.24
C PRO A 128 39.49 -22.12 -44.41
N THR A 129 38.16 -22.01 -44.24
CA THR A 129 37.50 -21.68 -42.95
C THR A 129 35.98 -21.71 -43.09
N PRO A 130 35.26 -22.40 -42.19
CA PRO A 130 33.88 -22.03 -41.88
C PRO A 130 33.73 -21.80 -40.38
N SER A 131 33.64 -20.53 -39.95
CA SER A 131 33.12 -20.18 -38.63
C SER A 131 31.59 -20.21 -38.68
N SER A 132 31.00 -21.38 -38.44
CA SER A 132 29.56 -21.58 -38.28
C SER A 132 29.09 -21.41 -36.83
N THR A 133 29.75 -20.57 -36.03
CA THR A 133 29.39 -20.29 -34.63
C THR A 133 28.14 -19.43 -34.48
N GLY A 134 27.70 -18.72 -35.54
CA GLY A 134 26.54 -17.84 -35.49
C GLY A 134 25.18 -18.54 -35.38
N SER A 135 25.06 -19.80 -35.81
CA SER A 135 23.75 -20.49 -35.83
C SER A 135 23.41 -21.21 -34.51
N SER A 136 24.42 -21.63 -33.75
CA SER A 136 24.23 -22.35 -32.47
C SER A 136 23.77 -21.41 -31.36
N LEU A 137 24.43 -20.25 -31.23
CA LEU A 137 24.10 -19.22 -30.24
C LEU A 137 22.69 -18.65 -30.48
N HIS A 138 22.31 -18.45 -31.75
CA HIS A 138 20.96 -18.00 -32.11
C HIS A 138 19.87 -19.02 -31.77
N LYS A 139 20.16 -20.31 -31.92
CA LYS A 139 19.20 -21.39 -31.63
C LYS A 139 19.00 -21.55 -30.13
N GLU A 140 20.06 -21.44 -29.33
CA GLU A 140 20.00 -21.41 -27.86
C GLU A 140 19.27 -20.16 -27.34
N LEU A 141 19.53 -18.99 -27.94
CA LEU A 141 18.80 -17.75 -27.60
C LEU A 141 17.30 -17.90 -27.90
N SER A 142 16.94 -18.47 -29.05
CA SER A 142 15.54 -18.66 -29.45
C SER A 142 14.81 -19.65 -28.51
N GLN A 143 15.49 -20.71 -28.08
CA GLN A 143 14.94 -21.68 -27.11
C GLN A 143 14.77 -21.08 -25.70
N MET A 144 15.74 -20.30 -25.23
CA MET A 144 15.66 -19.63 -23.92
C MET A 144 14.61 -18.52 -23.89
N VAL A 145 14.53 -17.70 -24.94
CA VAL A 145 13.48 -16.67 -25.02
C VAL A 145 12.10 -17.32 -25.13
N GLN A 146 11.97 -18.47 -25.80
CA GLN A 146 10.72 -19.22 -25.75
C GLN A 146 10.41 -19.84 -24.40
N HIS A 147 11.40 -20.19 -23.59
CA HIS A 147 11.16 -20.62 -22.22
C HIS A 147 10.68 -19.45 -21.32
N LEU A 148 11.26 -18.26 -21.50
CA LEU A 148 10.84 -17.02 -20.85
C LEU A 148 9.43 -16.58 -21.29
N ILE A 149 9.12 -16.69 -22.58
CA ILE A 149 7.78 -16.46 -23.11
C ILE A 149 6.81 -17.51 -22.57
N ASN A 150 7.21 -18.78 -22.43
CA ASN A 150 6.37 -19.86 -21.89
C ASN A 150 6.06 -19.71 -20.39
N MET A 151 6.98 -19.15 -19.59
CA MET A 151 6.69 -18.78 -18.21
C MET A 151 5.68 -17.63 -18.14
N ASN A 152 5.83 -16.60 -18.99
CA ASN A 152 4.87 -15.48 -19.07
C ASN A 152 3.55 -15.86 -19.75
N THR A 153 3.53 -16.82 -20.69
CA THR A 153 2.28 -17.29 -21.31
C THR A 153 1.52 -18.22 -20.39
N ASN A 154 2.12 -18.92 -19.44
CA ASN A 154 1.32 -19.59 -18.41
C ASN A 154 0.64 -18.58 -17.45
N GLU A 155 1.21 -17.39 -17.24
CA GLU A 155 0.52 -16.25 -16.61
C GLU A 155 -0.56 -15.65 -17.54
N LEU A 156 -0.30 -15.48 -18.84
CA LEU A 156 -1.26 -14.91 -19.83
C LEU A 156 -2.30 -15.91 -20.38
N LEU A 157 -2.11 -17.22 -20.25
CA LEU A 157 -3.04 -18.27 -20.71
C LEU A 157 -4.14 -18.50 -19.68
N VAL A 158 -3.87 -18.24 -18.40
CA VAL A 158 -4.93 -18.09 -17.39
C VAL A 158 -5.84 -16.91 -17.77
N ASP A 159 -5.27 -15.82 -18.29
CA ASP A 159 -6.03 -14.64 -18.75
C ASP A 159 -6.78 -14.87 -20.08
N ASN A 160 -6.22 -15.66 -21.01
CA ASN A 160 -6.79 -15.84 -22.35
C ASN A 160 -7.83 -16.97 -22.47
N ILE A 161 -7.79 -18.01 -21.63
CA ILE A 161 -8.81 -19.09 -21.66
C ILE A 161 -10.19 -18.59 -21.20
N ILE A 162 -10.27 -17.47 -20.46
CA ILE A 162 -11.54 -16.84 -20.08
C ILE A 162 -12.12 -15.96 -21.21
N SER A 163 -11.31 -15.56 -22.21
CA SER A 163 -11.68 -14.49 -23.15
C SER A 163 -12.21 -14.92 -24.53
N THR A 164 -12.18 -16.20 -24.91
CA THR A 164 -12.50 -16.61 -26.30
C THR A 164 -13.73 -17.50 -26.48
N ASN A 165 -14.58 -17.66 -25.46
CA ASN A 165 -15.91 -18.26 -25.65
C ASN A 165 -16.94 -17.63 -24.71
N ARG A 166 -17.30 -16.37 -24.92
CA ARG A 166 -18.50 -15.78 -24.30
C ARG A 166 -19.25 -14.91 -25.29
N GLN A 167 -20.54 -15.20 -25.42
CA GLN A 167 -21.47 -14.49 -26.27
C GLN A 167 -21.55 -12.99 -25.85
N PRO A 168 -21.85 -12.05 -26.77
CA PRO A 168 -21.86 -10.61 -26.49
C PRO A 168 -22.70 -10.16 -25.28
N ASN A 169 -23.69 -10.97 -24.86
CA ASN A 169 -24.57 -10.68 -23.73
C ASN A 169 -23.92 -10.86 -22.35
N GLU A 170 -22.86 -11.66 -22.22
CA GLU A 170 -22.23 -11.93 -20.92
C GLU A 170 -21.29 -10.79 -20.46
N ASN A 171 -20.61 -10.11 -21.39
CA ASN A 171 -19.76 -8.95 -21.06
C ASN A 171 -20.57 -7.75 -20.57
N VAL A 172 -21.73 -7.49 -21.17
CA VAL A 172 -22.64 -6.42 -20.70
C VAL A 172 -23.17 -6.72 -19.29
N SER A 173 -23.43 -8.00 -19.01
CA SER A 173 -23.84 -8.45 -17.67
C SER A 173 -22.71 -8.29 -16.65
N LEU A 174 -21.47 -8.64 -17.01
CA LEU A 174 -20.30 -8.52 -16.15
C LEU A 174 -19.92 -7.06 -15.87
N GLU A 175 -19.93 -6.19 -16.90
CA GLU A 175 -19.69 -4.75 -16.74
C GLU A 175 -20.75 -4.08 -15.85
N ARG A 176 -22.01 -4.48 -15.99
CA ARG A 176 -23.11 -4.01 -15.13
C ARG A 176 -22.94 -4.50 -13.69
N ASN A 177 -22.46 -5.73 -13.49
CA ASN A 177 -22.19 -6.27 -12.16
C ASN A 177 -21.02 -5.54 -11.48
N LEU A 178 -19.91 -5.30 -12.20
CA LEU A 178 -18.75 -4.57 -11.67
C LEU A 178 -19.11 -3.13 -11.31
N SER A 179 -19.91 -2.46 -12.13
CA SER A 179 -20.39 -1.10 -11.84
C SER A 179 -21.19 -1.02 -10.53
N ILE A 180 -22.05 -2.01 -10.25
CA ILE A 180 -22.79 -2.10 -8.98
C ILE A 180 -21.82 -2.32 -7.82
N MET A 181 -20.83 -3.21 -7.98
CA MET A 181 -19.83 -3.44 -6.94
C MET A 181 -19.02 -2.18 -6.61
N ILE A 182 -18.66 -1.35 -7.61
CA ILE A 182 -17.95 -0.08 -7.35
C ILE A 182 -18.77 0.80 -6.40
N ILE A 183 -20.08 0.95 -6.66
CA ILE A 183 -20.98 1.75 -5.83
C ILE A 183 -21.03 1.17 -4.40
N GLU A 184 -21.18 -0.15 -4.27
CA GLU A 184 -21.22 -0.81 -2.96
C GLU A 184 -19.92 -0.66 -2.16
N ILE A 185 -18.77 -0.74 -2.83
CA ILE A 185 -17.45 -0.54 -2.21
C ILE A 185 -17.28 0.93 -1.79
N VAL A 186 -17.68 1.89 -2.63
CA VAL A 186 -17.63 3.32 -2.30
C VAL A 186 -18.55 3.62 -1.11
N ASP A 187 -19.75 3.05 -1.07
CA ASP A 187 -20.67 3.14 0.06
C ASP A 187 -20.10 2.50 1.33
N LEU A 188 -19.40 1.38 1.20
CA LEU A 188 -18.71 0.72 2.31
C LEU A 188 -17.60 1.61 2.88
N ILE A 189 -16.80 2.25 2.02
CA ILE A 189 -15.78 3.22 2.42
C ILE A 189 -16.45 4.43 3.10
N PHE A 190 -17.55 4.93 2.54
CA PHE A 190 -18.29 6.08 3.09
C PHE A 190 -18.85 5.79 4.49
N LYS A 191 -19.55 4.66 4.67
CA LYS A 191 -20.13 4.25 5.96
C LYS A 191 -19.07 4.02 7.02
N LYS A 192 -17.87 3.62 6.60
CA LYS A 192 -16.73 3.31 7.49
C LYS A 192 -15.72 4.44 7.61
N ALA A 193 -16.11 5.67 7.29
CA ALA A 193 -15.25 6.85 7.38
C ALA A 193 -14.66 7.12 8.79
N ASN A 194 -15.21 6.49 9.85
CA ASN A 194 -14.68 6.56 11.22
C ASN A 194 -13.57 5.54 11.52
N LYS A 195 -13.35 4.54 10.65
CA LYS A 195 -12.34 3.49 10.83
C LYS A 195 -10.97 3.94 10.33
N THR A 196 -9.95 3.21 10.75
CA THR A 196 -8.60 3.34 10.17
C THR A 196 -8.58 2.89 8.71
N ILE A 197 -7.58 3.37 7.96
CA ILE A 197 -7.38 2.98 6.55
C ILE A 197 -7.19 1.46 6.42
N GLU A 198 -6.50 0.82 7.36
CA GLU A 198 -6.23 -0.62 7.30
C GLU A 198 -7.49 -1.45 7.61
N GLU A 199 -8.33 -1.02 8.54
CA GLU A 199 -9.62 -1.68 8.78
C GLU A 199 -10.54 -1.55 7.56
N ALA A 200 -10.62 -0.36 6.95
CA ALA A 200 -11.39 -0.15 5.73
C ALA A 200 -10.84 -0.99 4.56
N LYS A 201 -9.51 -1.16 4.47
CA LYS A 201 -8.87 -2.06 3.50
C LYS A 201 -9.25 -3.52 3.72
N GLN A 202 -9.24 -3.99 4.97
CA GLN A 202 -9.65 -5.36 5.30
C GLN A 202 -11.12 -5.60 4.93
N ASP A 203 -12.00 -4.64 5.24
CA ASP A 203 -13.42 -4.74 4.92
C ASP A 203 -13.68 -4.84 3.40
N ILE A 204 -12.82 -4.22 2.58
CA ILE A 204 -12.88 -4.35 1.11
C ILE A 204 -12.43 -5.75 0.67
N PHE A 205 -11.40 -6.32 1.28
CA PHE A 205 -11.00 -7.71 1.01
C PHE A 205 -12.06 -8.70 1.45
N ASP A 206 -12.72 -8.47 2.58
CA ASP A 206 -13.82 -9.31 3.04
C ASP A 206 -14.99 -9.25 2.05
N TYR A 207 -15.29 -8.06 1.51
CA TYR A 207 -16.26 -7.89 0.43
C TYR A 207 -15.85 -8.69 -0.83
N PHE A 208 -14.61 -8.58 -1.28
CA PHE A 208 -14.10 -9.37 -2.41
C PHE A 208 -14.25 -10.87 -2.20
N ASN A 209 -13.94 -11.36 -1.01
CA ASN A 209 -14.05 -12.78 -0.67
C ASN A 209 -15.51 -13.27 -0.67
N VAL A 210 -16.44 -12.47 -0.16
CA VAL A 210 -17.88 -12.82 -0.14
C VAL A 210 -18.47 -12.88 -1.55
N HIS A 211 -17.97 -12.03 -2.45
CA HIS A 211 -18.47 -11.94 -3.83
C HIS A 211 -17.63 -12.75 -4.83
N ASP A 212 -16.60 -13.47 -4.38
CA ASP A 212 -15.67 -14.26 -5.22
C ASP A 212 -15.03 -13.43 -6.35
N VAL A 213 -14.58 -12.21 -6.01
CA VAL A 213 -14.00 -11.27 -7.00
C VAL A 213 -12.54 -11.01 -6.72
N ASN A 214 -11.71 -11.05 -7.77
CA ASN A 214 -10.30 -10.74 -7.66
C ASN A 214 -10.07 -9.23 -7.62
N SER A 215 -9.31 -8.75 -6.62
CA SER A 215 -8.92 -7.34 -6.52
C SER A 215 -8.18 -6.81 -7.77
N ASN A 216 -7.44 -7.67 -8.48
CA ASN A 216 -6.76 -7.30 -9.73
C ASN A 216 -7.75 -7.10 -10.89
N GLU A 217 -8.83 -7.88 -10.93
CA GLU A 217 -9.87 -7.76 -11.96
C GLU A 217 -10.60 -6.41 -11.82
N ILE A 218 -10.99 -6.06 -10.60
CA ILE A 218 -11.60 -4.74 -10.31
C ILE A 218 -10.60 -3.62 -10.62
N TYR A 219 -9.34 -3.78 -10.22
CA TYR A 219 -8.30 -2.78 -10.50
C TYR A 219 -8.12 -2.55 -12.01
N ASN A 220 -8.04 -3.62 -12.81
CA ASN A 220 -7.93 -3.53 -14.26
C ASN A 220 -9.17 -2.89 -14.89
N TRP A 221 -10.37 -3.30 -14.45
CA TRP A 221 -11.61 -2.68 -14.91
C TRP A 221 -11.64 -1.17 -14.61
N LEU A 222 -11.18 -0.76 -13.42
CA LEU A 222 -11.08 0.65 -13.05
C LEU A 222 -10.06 1.43 -13.90
N LEU A 223 -9.00 0.79 -14.42
CA LEU A 223 -8.07 1.44 -15.34
C LEU A 223 -8.75 1.84 -16.64
N ASP A 224 -9.64 0.99 -17.16
CA ASP A 224 -10.34 1.21 -18.41
C ASP A 224 -11.60 2.08 -18.25
N ASN A 225 -12.16 2.16 -17.04
CA ASN A 225 -13.46 2.80 -16.76
C ASN A 225 -13.36 4.07 -15.89
N GLN A 226 -12.46 5.00 -16.24
CA GLN A 226 -12.21 6.26 -15.52
C GLN A 226 -13.23 7.39 -15.82
N ASN A 227 -14.41 7.04 -16.33
CA ASN A 227 -15.38 8.00 -16.87
C ASN A 227 -16.34 8.57 -15.82
N ASN A 228 -16.47 7.89 -14.67
CA ASN A 228 -17.34 8.31 -13.57
C ASN A 228 -16.50 8.63 -12.32
N PRO A 229 -17.00 9.50 -11.43
CA PRO A 229 -16.23 9.96 -10.28
C PRO A 229 -15.99 8.88 -9.22
N ASP A 230 -16.88 7.89 -9.08
CA ASP A 230 -16.73 6.78 -8.12
C ASP A 230 -15.57 5.87 -8.54
N SER A 231 -15.48 5.52 -9.83
CA SER A 231 -14.35 4.77 -10.40
C SER A 231 -13.04 5.53 -10.25
N LEU A 232 -13.03 6.84 -10.54
CA LEU A 232 -11.85 7.68 -10.34
C LEU A 232 -11.42 7.71 -8.88
N PHE A 233 -12.38 7.89 -7.96
CA PHE A 233 -12.13 7.86 -6.53
C PHE A 233 -11.59 6.50 -6.08
N LEU A 234 -12.24 5.41 -6.47
CA LEU A 234 -11.87 4.06 -6.02
C LEU A 234 -10.52 3.62 -6.58
N LEU A 235 -10.21 3.94 -7.85
CA LEU A 235 -8.88 3.73 -8.42
C LEU A 235 -7.82 4.54 -7.66
N GLY A 236 -8.14 5.78 -7.28
CA GLY A 236 -7.31 6.61 -6.43
C GLY A 236 -7.08 5.98 -5.06
N TYR A 237 -8.14 5.46 -4.44
CA TYR A 237 -8.11 4.79 -3.15
C TYR A 237 -7.26 3.53 -3.20
N PHE A 238 -7.42 2.69 -4.22
CA PHE A 238 -6.62 1.49 -4.44
C PHE A 238 -5.14 1.82 -4.59
N ASN A 239 -4.79 2.88 -5.33
CA ASN A 239 -3.41 3.37 -5.40
C ASN A 239 -2.90 3.92 -4.06
N TYR A 240 -3.77 4.51 -3.25
CA TYR A 240 -3.44 5.04 -1.92
C TYR A 240 -3.16 3.91 -0.91
N VAL A 241 -3.98 2.86 -0.89
CA VAL A 241 -3.86 1.75 0.07
C VAL A 241 -3.04 0.56 -0.44
N GLY A 242 -2.77 0.51 -1.74
CA GLY A 242 -2.03 -0.55 -2.42
C GLY A 242 -2.86 -1.80 -2.74
N ILE A 243 -4.13 -1.64 -3.12
CA ILE A 243 -4.97 -2.74 -3.65
C ILE A 243 -4.77 -2.82 -5.16
N GLY A 244 -4.59 -4.03 -5.71
CA GLY A 244 -4.36 -4.23 -7.15
C GLY A 244 -3.04 -3.64 -7.68
N THR A 245 -2.12 -3.24 -6.79
CA THR A 245 -0.82 -2.66 -7.13
C THR A 245 0.28 -3.32 -6.32
N ILE A 246 1.47 -3.45 -6.91
CA ILE A 246 2.67 -3.97 -6.21
C ILE A 246 3.05 -3.08 -5.01
N LYS A 247 2.83 -1.76 -5.11
CA LYS A 247 3.11 -0.78 -4.05
C LYS A 247 2.16 0.41 -4.14
N LYS A 248 1.97 1.08 -2.99
CA LYS A 248 1.23 2.34 -2.89
C LYS A 248 1.82 3.38 -3.86
N ASN A 249 0.95 4.07 -4.60
CA ASN A 249 1.29 5.14 -5.53
C ASN A 249 0.53 6.43 -5.17
N TYR A 250 1.07 7.15 -4.21
CA TYR A 250 0.42 8.34 -3.65
C TYR A 250 0.25 9.49 -4.65
N ARG A 251 1.20 9.68 -5.57
CA ARG A 251 1.09 10.73 -6.60
C ARG A 251 -0.07 10.43 -7.55
N ARG A 252 -0.19 9.18 -7.99
CA ARG A 252 -1.31 8.74 -8.83
C ARG A 252 -2.63 8.84 -8.08
N ALA A 253 -2.67 8.41 -6.82
CA ALA A 253 -3.84 8.56 -5.96
C ALA A 253 -4.31 10.01 -5.87
N PHE A 254 -3.40 10.94 -5.53
CA PHE A 254 -3.70 12.37 -5.45
C PHE A 254 -4.28 12.92 -6.76
N ASN A 255 -3.68 12.58 -7.90
CA ASN A 255 -4.17 13.03 -9.20
C ASN A 255 -5.59 12.52 -9.50
N LEU A 256 -5.87 11.26 -9.18
CA LEU A 256 -7.19 10.64 -9.36
C LEU A 256 -8.24 11.24 -8.42
N PHE A 257 -7.91 11.42 -7.14
CA PHE A 257 -8.78 12.12 -6.19
C PHE A 257 -9.07 13.54 -6.64
N THR A 258 -8.08 14.27 -7.17
CA THR A 258 -8.28 15.62 -7.70
C THR A 258 -9.23 15.63 -8.90
N LYS A 259 -9.13 14.64 -9.80
CA LYS A 259 -10.06 14.50 -10.94
C LYS A 259 -11.49 14.20 -10.48
N ALA A 260 -11.67 13.29 -9.54
CA ALA A 260 -12.99 12.98 -8.98
C ALA A 260 -13.57 14.15 -8.16
N SER A 261 -12.73 14.85 -7.39
CA SER A 261 -13.12 16.03 -6.61
C SER A 261 -13.63 17.18 -7.47
N LYS A 262 -13.09 17.37 -8.68
CA LYS A 262 -13.60 18.36 -9.65
C LYS A 262 -14.99 18.03 -10.18
N GLN A 263 -15.49 16.83 -9.91
CA GLN A 263 -16.85 16.37 -10.22
C GLN A 263 -17.71 16.28 -8.93
N ASP A 264 -17.39 17.08 -7.90
CA ASP A 264 -18.11 17.16 -6.62
C ASP A 264 -18.15 15.85 -5.80
N HIS A 265 -17.26 14.89 -6.07
CA HIS A 265 -17.19 13.66 -5.29
C HIS A 265 -16.65 13.91 -3.88
N ILE A 266 -17.49 13.71 -2.86
CA ILE A 266 -17.21 14.10 -1.47
C ILE A 266 -16.04 13.34 -0.84
N LEU A 267 -15.96 12.02 -1.01
CA LEU A 267 -14.78 11.29 -0.49
C LEU A 267 -13.51 11.75 -1.19
N ALA A 268 -13.53 11.98 -2.50
CA ALA A 268 -12.37 12.49 -3.22
C ALA A 268 -11.95 13.87 -2.71
N GLU A 269 -12.87 14.82 -2.50
CA GLU A 269 -12.58 16.10 -1.84
C GLU A 269 -11.91 15.90 -0.47
N HIS A 270 -12.43 14.97 0.34
CA HIS A 270 -11.86 14.64 1.65
C HIS A 270 -10.42 14.12 1.53
N PHE A 271 -10.17 13.18 0.62
CA PHE A 271 -8.84 12.60 0.43
C PHE A 271 -7.84 13.60 -0.18
N VAL A 272 -8.29 14.52 -1.04
CA VAL A 272 -7.45 15.65 -1.48
C VAL A 272 -7.06 16.53 -0.29
N GLY A 273 -8.02 16.85 0.59
CA GLY A 273 -7.76 17.56 1.83
C GLY A 273 -6.74 16.84 2.72
N GLU A 274 -6.87 15.52 2.90
CA GLU A 274 -5.88 14.73 3.63
C GLU A 274 -4.50 14.77 2.96
N CYS A 275 -4.41 14.56 1.64
CA CYS A 275 -3.16 14.64 0.88
C CYS A 275 -2.42 15.96 1.13
N TYR A 276 -3.11 17.10 1.08
CA TYR A 276 -2.54 18.40 1.41
C TYR A 276 -2.16 18.53 2.89
N ARG A 277 -2.97 17.99 3.82
CA ARG A 277 -2.70 18.06 5.27
C ARG A 277 -1.43 17.31 5.66
N VAL A 278 -1.20 16.13 5.08
CA VAL A 278 -0.05 15.27 5.44
C VAL A 278 1.12 15.35 4.45
N GLY A 279 0.91 15.90 3.26
CA GLY A 279 1.93 15.92 2.19
C GLY A 279 2.08 14.55 1.50
N ILE A 280 1.00 13.77 1.39
CA ILE A 280 1.03 12.47 0.70
C ILE A 280 0.67 12.67 -0.78
N GLY A 281 1.61 12.36 -1.67
CA GLY A 281 1.42 12.47 -3.12
C GLY A 281 1.47 13.90 -3.67
N ILE A 282 1.59 14.90 -2.79
CA ILE A 282 1.71 16.33 -3.10
C ILE A 282 2.47 17.02 -1.96
N THR A 283 3.00 18.23 -2.20
CA THR A 283 3.58 19.05 -1.12
C THR A 283 2.51 19.40 -0.09
N LYS A 284 2.87 19.34 1.20
CA LYS A 284 1.98 19.70 2.30
C LYS A 284 1.53 21.16 2.18
N ASP A 285 0.22 21.40 2.33
CA ASP A 285 -0.40 22.72 2.34
C ASP A 285 -1.63 22.70 3.28
N GLU A 286 -1.46 23.17 4.50
CA GLU A 286 -2.54 23.15 5.51
C GLU A 286 -3.67 24.14 5.17
N GLN A 287 -3.39 25.19 4.40
CA GLN A 287 -4.38 26.18 4.01
C GLN A 287 -5.31 25.62 2.92
N LEU A 288 -4.78 24.90 1.94
CA LEU A 288 -5.59 24.17 0.98
C LEU A 288 -6.39 23.06 1.66
N ALA A 289 -5.78 22.28 2.56
CA ALA A 289 -6.50 21.27 3.33
C ALA A 289 -7.70 21.85 4.09
N PHE A 290 -7.50 23.00 4.75
CA PHE A 290 -8.57 23.73 5.44
C PHE A 290 -9.73 24.05 4.49
N LYS A 291 -9.45 24.62 3.30
CA LYS A 291 -10.48 24.97 2.31
C LYS A 291 -11.29 23.76 1.85
N TYR A 292 -10.65 22.60 1.63
CA TYR A 292 -11.36 21.37 1.28
C TYR A 292 -12.29 20.91 2.41
N TYR A 293 -11.82 20.88 3.65
CA TYR A 293 -12.68 20.49 4.77
C TYR A 293 -13.82 21.49 5.02
N GLU A 294 -13.55 22.79 4.84
CA GLU A 294 -14.55 23.84 4.93
C GLU A 294 -15.66 23.67 3.89
N ASN A 295 -15.30 23.40 2.63
CA ASN A 295 -16.26 23.11 1.57
C ASN A 295 -17.16 21.92 1.93
N ILE A 296 -16.56 20.79 2.33
CA ILE A 296 -17.30 19.58 2.72
C ILE A 296 -18.22 19.83 3.93
N ALA A 297 -17.73 20.59 4.92
CA ALA A 297 -18.50 20.91 6.12
C ALA A 297 -19.72 21.79 5.80
N ASN A 298 -19.56 22.75 4.89
CA ASN A 298 -20.61 23.65 4.44
C ASN A 298 -21.66 22.93 3.58
N LYS A 299 -21.27 21.89 2.84
CA LYS A 299 -22.19 20.95 2.17
C LYS A 299 -22.96 20.05 3.17
N GLY A 300 -22.68 20.14 4.47
CA GLY A 300 -23.41 19.43 5.52
C GLY A 300 -22.86 18.05 5.88
N TYR A 301 -21.75 17.62 5.28
CA TYR A 301 -21.20 16.29 5.53
C TYR A 301 -20.45 16.21 6.87
N ALA A 302 -20.76 15.17 7.64
CA ALA A 302 -20.27 15.00 9.00
C ALA A 302 -18.74 14.89 9.09
N MET A 303 -18.08 14.28 8.09
CA MET A 303 -16.63 14.16 8.03
C MET A 303 -15.93 15.52 7.91
N GLY A 304 -16.42 16.41 7.04
CA GLY A 304 -15.88 17.77 6.91
C GLY A 304 -16.06 18.57 8.19
N GLN A 305 -17.26 18.50 8.78
CA GLN A 305 -17.57 19.13 10.06
C GLN A 305 -16.65 18.62 11.18
N PHE A 306 -16.43 17.30 11.27
CA PHE A 306 -15.49 16.72 12.22
C PHE A 306 -14.05 17.23 12.02
N LYS A 307 -13.59 17.32 10.76
CA LYS A 307 -12.24 17.81 10.45
C LYS A 307 -12.08 19.29 10.78
N LEU A 308 -13.06 20.15 10.50
CA LEU A 308 -13.05 21.53 10.97
C LEU A 308 -12.99 21.61 12.49
N GLY A 309 -13.83 20.83 13.19
CA GLY A 309 -13.78 20.77 14.66
C GLY A 309 -12.38 20.41 15.17
N TRP A 310 -11.71 19.47 14.52
CA TRP A 310 -10.34 19.07 14.84
C TRP A 310 -9.31 20.17 14.54
N LEU A 311 -9.42 20.88 13.43
CA LEU A 311 -8.52 22.00 13.10
C LEU A 311 -8.62 23.13 14.14
N TYR A 312 -9.84 23.54 14.51
CA TYR A 312 -10.06 24.55 15.56
C TYR A 312 -9.63 24.08 16.95
N LYS A 313 -9.83 22.80 17.29
CA LYS A 313 -9.38 22.22 18.57
C LYS A 313 -7.86 22.30 18.72
N ASN A 314 -7.12 22.09 17.64
CA ASN A 314 -5.66 22.03 17.65
C ASN A 314 -4.98 23.34 17.22
N GLY A 315 -5.72 24.29 16.65
CA GLY A 315 -5.16 25.55 16.16
C GLY A 315 -4.30 25.39 14.90
N ILE A 316 -4.68 24.47 14.00
CA ILE A 316 -3.95 24.20 12.76
C ILE A 316 -4.48 25.13 11.67
N ASN A 317 -3.61 26.03 11.18
CA ASN A 317 -3.94 27.08 10.21
C ASN A 317 -5.03 28.10 10.65
N VAL A 318 -5.57 27.95 11.87
CA VAL A 318 -6.54 28.86 12.50
C VAL A 318 -6.19 29.04 13.96
N LYS A 319 -6.65 30.14 14.58
CA LYS A 319 -6.52 30.30 16.03
C LYS A 319 -7.29 29.18 16.74
N LYS A 320 -6.64 28.54 17.71
CA LYS A 320 -7.29 27.52 18.54
C LYS A 320 -8.52 28.11 19.23
N ASP A 321 -9.67 27.46 19.05
CA ASP A 321 -10.94 27.87 19.62
C ASP A 321 -11.82 26.64 19.93
N LEU A 322 -12.01 26.35 21.22
CA LEU A 322 -12.80 25.20 21.66
C LEU A 322 -14.31 25.39 21.48
N LYS A 323 -14.80 26.64 21.42
CA LYS A 323 -16.23 26.93 21.18
C LYS A 323 -16.58 26.67 19.72
N ILE A 324 -15.74 27.12 18.79
CA ILE A 324 -15.91 26.81 17.36
C ILE A 324 -15.69 25.31 17.10
N ALA A 325 -14.72 24.68 17.76
CA ALA A 325 -14.53 23.24 17.67
C ALA A 325 -15.79 22.47 18.14
N ALA A 326 -16.35 22.84 19.29
CA ALA A 326 -17.57 22.25 19.82
C ALA A 326 -18.76 22.40 18.86
N TYR A 327 -18.94 23.58 18.27
CA TYR A 327 -19.98 23.84 17.28
C TYR A 327 -19.90 22.87 16.08
N TRP A 328 -18.71 22.71 15.51
CA TRP A 328 -18.53 21.80 14.38
C TRP A 328 -18.65 20.33 14.76
N TYR A 329 -18.14 19.94 15.94
CA TYR A 329 -18.34 18.58 16.44
C TYR A 329 -19.80 18.28 16.76
N GLU A 330 -20.58 19.24 17.26
CA GLU A 330 -22.01 19.07 17.49
C GLU A 330 -22.78 18.83 16.20
N LYS A 331 -22.49 19.61 15.14
CA LYS A 331 -23.05 19.35 13.81
C LYS A 331 -22.70 17.96 13.29
N ALA A 332 -21.43 17.57 13.37
CA ALA A 332 -20.98 16.25 12.94
C ALA A 332 -21.62 15.12 13.76
N ALA A 333 -21.76 15.31 15.08
CA ALA A 333 -22.39 14.35 15.99
C ALA A 333 -23.90 14.19 15.71
N ASN A 334 -24.60 15.28 15.40
CA ASN A 334 -26.01 15.24 14.99
C ASN A 334 -26.21 14.48 13.67
N ASN A 335 -25.18 14.46 12.82
CA ASN A 335 -25.11 13.65 11.60
C ASN A 335 -24.51 12.25 11.82
N GLY A 336 -24.41 11.77 13.07
CA GLY A 336 -23.99 10.41 13.40
C GLY A 336 -22.48 10.16 13.46
N HIS A 337 -21.63 11.18 13.37
CA HIS A 337 -20.17 10.99 13.41
C HIS A 337 -19.67 10.64 14.82
N LEU A 338 -19.29 9.39 15.03
CA LEU A 338 -18.89 8.87 16.34
C LEU A 338 -17.64 9.56 16.90
N GLY A 339 -16.62 9.80 16.05
CA GLY A 339 -15.42 10.53 16.47
C GLY A 339 -15.72 11.96 16.95
N ALA A 340 -16.76 12.60 16.39
CA ALA A 340 -17.19 13.93 16.79
C ALA A 340 -17.92 13.88 18.13
N MET A 341 -18.77 12.87 18.36
CA MET A 341 -19.39 12.62 19.66
C MET A 341 -18.33 12.46 20.76
N ASN A 342 -17.31 11.64 20.53
CA ASN A 342 -16.22 11.44 21.47
C ASN A 342 -15.43 12.74 21.74
N ASN A 343 -15.07 13.49 20.70
CA ASN A 343 -14.34 14.75 20.87
C ASN A 343 -15.17 15.85 21.54
N LEU A 344 -16.47 15.92 21.23
CA LEU A 344 -17.40 16.83 21.91
C LEU A 344 -17.56 16.44 23.38
N GLY A 345 -17.65 15.14 23.68
CA GLY A 345 -17.65 14.63 25.05
C GLY A 345 -16.39 15.03 25.82
N LEU A 346 -15.22 14.99 25.18
CA LEU A 346 -13.96 15.47 25.78
C LEU A 346 -13.99 16.98 26.06
N ILE A 347 -14.61 17.78 25.20
CA ILE A 347 -14.80 19.23 25.45
C ILE A 347 -15.72 19.42 26.66
N TYR A 348 -16.87 18.74 26.73
CA TYR A 348 -17.76 18.82 27.89
C TYR A 348 -17.14 18.23 29.17
N LYS A 349 -16.14 17.35 29.07
CA LYS A 349 -15.42 16.81 30.23
C LYS A 349 -14.38 17.78 30.79
N ASN A 350 -13.65 18.47 29.90
CA ASN A 350 -12.40 19.18 30.23
C ASN A 350 -12.40 20.69 29.94
N GLY A 351 -13.40 21.23 29.22
CA GLY A 351 -13.38 22.62 28.79
C GLY A 351 -13.80 23.56 29.91
N ASP A 352 -13.03 24.62 30.18
CA ASP A 352 -13.22 25.49 31.35
C ASP A 352 -14.66 26.01 31.53
N GLU A 353 -15.19 26.69 30.52
CA GLU A 353 -16.56 27.25 30.55
C GLU A 353 -17.63 26.28 30.05
N SER A 354 -17.21 25.16 29.44
CA SER A 354 -18.11 24.18 28.81
C SER A 354 -18.23 22.88 29.59
N VAL A 355 -17.71 22.80 30.84
CA VAL A 355 -17.84 21.58 31.65
C VAL A 355 -19.31 21.20 31.82
N ASN A 356 -19.66 20.00 31.36
CA ASN A 356 -20.93 19.35 31.63
C ASN A 356 -20.74 17.83 31.60
N HIS A 357 -20.50 17.25 32.77
CA HIS A 357 -20.20 15.82 32.88
C HIS A 357 -21.36 14.92 32.42
N GLN A 358 -22.62 15.33 32.61
CA GLN A 358 -23.77 14.57 32.10
C GLN A 358 -23.76 14.50 30.58
N LYS A 359 -23.58 15.64 29.89
CA LYS A 359 -23.48 15.67 28.42
C LYS A 359 -22.29 14.87 27.93
N ALA A 360 -21.14 14.96 28.62
CA ALA A 360 -19.97 14.16 28.29
C ALA A 360 -20.28 12.66 28.35
N PHE A 361 -20.90 12.20 29.43
CA PHE A 361 -21.32 10.80 29.60
C PHE A 361 -22.25 10.34 28.47
N GLU A 362 -23.29 11.10 28.15
CA GLU A 362 -24.23 10.75 27.07
C GLU A 362 -23.56 10.64 25.71
N LEU A 363 -22.62 11.55 25.41
CA LEU A 363 -21.86 11.52 24.15
C LEU A 363 -20.90 10.34 24.07
N PHE A 364 -20.19 10.03 25.15
CA PHE A 364 -19.31 8.86 25.20
C PHE A 364 -20.12 7.56 25.09
N LYS A 365 -21.29 7.50 25.73
CA LYS A 365 -22.21 6.37 25.64
C LYS A 365 -22.67 6.13 24.20
N LYS A 366 -23.20 7.18 23.53
CA LYS A 366 -23.60 7.09 22.10
C LYS A 366 -22.44 6.68 21.20
N SER A 367 -21.25 7.23 21.44
CA SER A 367 -20.05 6.86 20.70
C SER A 367 -19.65 5.39 20.89
N ALA A 368 -19.77 4.86 22.11
CA ALA A 368 -19.49 3.46 22.42
C ALA A 368 -20.54 2.51 21.82
N GLU A 369 -21.82 2.88 21.87
CA GLU A 369 -22.94 2.14 21.27
C GLU A 369 -22.81 2.08 19.74
N GLY A 370 -22.30 3.14 19.11
CA GLY A 370 -21.95 3.15 17.70
C GLY A 370 -20.69 2.33 17.35
N GLY A 371 -20.02 1.73 18.33
CA GLY A 371 -18.87 0.85 18.11
C GLY A 371 -17.52 1.55 18.05
N LEU A 372 -17.42 2.86 18.37
CA LEU A 372 -16.12 3.52 18.46
C LEU A 372 -15.37 3.05 19.72
N LEU A 373 -14.15 2.55 19.51
CA LEU A 373 -13.32 2.00 20.56
C LEU A 373 -12.93 3.08 21.61
N ASP A 374 -12.55 4.27 21.15
CA ASP A 374 -12.29 5.42 22.03
C ASP A 374 -13.51 5.77 22.90
N GLY A 375 -14.71 5.74 22.32
CA GLY A 375 -15.96 5.96 23.04
C GLY A 375 -16.17 4.93 24.14
N THR A 376 -15.88 3.65 23.85
CA THR A 376 -15.94 2.55 24.83
C THR A 376 -14.98 2.79 26.00
N ILE A 377 -13.75 3.24 25.73
CA ILE A 377 -12.75 3.54 26.75
C ILE A 377 -13.18 4.76 27.58
N MET A 378 -13.70 5.82 26.95
CA MET A 378 -14.18 7.00 27.68
C MET A 378 -15.41 6.68 28.53
N LEU A 379 -16.32 5.81 28.07
CA LEU A 379 -17.45 5.34 28.86
C LEU A 379 -16.97 4.54 30.09
N GLY A 380 -15.98 3.67 29.92
CA GLY A 380 -15.32 2.97 31.04
C GLY A 380 -14.70 3.94 32.05
N ARG A 381 -14.10 5.03 31.57
CA ARG A 381 -13.58 6.12 32.43
C ARG A 381 -14.68 6.83 33.19
N CYS A 382 -15.83 7.06 32.57
CA CYS A 382 -16.97 7.68 33.24
C CYS A 382 -17.47 6.85 34.41
N TYR A 383 -17.66 5.55 34.21
CA TYR A 383 -18.06 4.64 35.29
C TYR A 383 -16.98 4.47 36.37
N ASN A 384 -15.69 4.49 36.02
CA ASN A 384 -14.61 4.38 37.01
C ASN A 384 -14.52 5.63 37.90
N ALA A 385 -14.63 6.81 37.31
CA ALA A 385 -14.37 8.09 37.98
C ALA A 385 -15.65 8.85 38.40
N GLY A 386 -16.83 8.37 38.04
CA GLY A 386 -18.11 9.02 38.36
C GLY A 386 -18.40 10.25 37.49
N ILE A 387 -17.97 10.26 36.23
CA ILE A 387 -18.13 11.41 35.34
C ILE A 387 -19.52 11.36 34.71
N GLY A 388 -20.46 12.16 35.24
CA GLY A 388 -21.83 12.24 34.72
C GLY A 388 -22.68 10.99 34.98
N VAL A 389 -22.19 10.09 35.82
CA VAL A 389 -22.86 8.85 36.21
C VAL A 389 -22.32 8.40 37.57
N ASN A 390 -23.10 7.61 38.31
CA ASN A 390 -22.60 6.99 39.54
C ASN A 390 -21.44 6.03 39.24
N ILE A 391 -20.49 5.98 40.18
CA ILE A 391 -19.33 5.09 40.06
C ILE A 391 -19.81 3.62 39.98
N ASP A 392 -19.37 2.92 38.93
CA ASP A 392 -19.62 1.50 38.72
C ASP A 392 -18.34 0.84 38.18
N LYS A 393 -17.50 0.38 39.11
CA LYS A 393 -16.22 -0.25 38.74
C LYS A 393 -16.41 -1.55 37.94
N LYS A 394 -17.50 -2.29 38.17
CA LYS A 394 -17.76 -3.54 37.44
C LYS A 394 -18.01 -3.24 35.97
N LYS A 395 -18.86 -2.26 35.66
CA LYS A 395 -19.06 -1.79 34.28
C LYS A 395 -17.78 -1.22 33.66
N ALA A 396 -16.99 -0.48 34.44
CA ALA A 396 -15.70 0.02 33.95
C ALA A 396 -14.76 -1.13 33.55
N VAL A 397 -14.65 -2.18 34.37
CA VAL A 397 -13.87 -3.38 34.06
C VAL A 397 -14.39 -4.08 32.80
N GLU A 398 -15.71 -4.25 32.65
CA GLU A 398 -16.31 -4.87 31.46
C GLU A 398 -15.96 -4.09 30.18
N LEU A 399 -16.13 -2.77 30.20
CA LEU A 399 -15.85 -1.90 29.06
C LEU A 399 -14.35 -1.88 28.71
N TYR A 400 -13.47 -1.80 29.70
CA TYR A 400 -12.03 -1.87 29.45
C TYR A 400 -11.59 -3.25 28.97
N LYS A 401 -12.14 -4.35 29.50
CA LYS A 401 -11.86 -5.70 28.99
C LYS A 401 -12.25 -5.83 27.52
N LYS A 402 -13.43 -5.35 27.14
CA LYS A 402 -13.88 -5.35 25.74
C LYS A 402 -12.86 -4.66 24.83
N ALA A 403 -12.37 -3.48 25.22
CA ALA A 403 -11.39 -2.74 24.44
C ALA A 403 -9.96 -3.33 24.52
N ALA A 404 -9.58 -3.88 25.67
CA ALA A 404 -8.27 -4.50 25.89
C ALA A 404 -8.09 -5.81 25.11
N ASN A 405 -9.18 -6.56 24.92
CA ASN A 405 -9.22 -7.76 24.07
C ASN A 405 -9.10 -7.44 22.59
N LEU A 406 -9.39 -6.20 22.18
CA LEU A 406 -9.07 -5.65 20.85
C LEU A 406 -7.67 -5.03 20.81
N GLU A 407 -6.81 -5.44 21.74
CA GLU A 407 -5.40 -5.05 21.85
C GLU A 407 -5.17 -3.54 22.08
N HIS A 408 -6.19 -2.79 22.51
CA HIS A 408 -6.03 -1.35 22.75
C HIS A 408 -5.22 -1.08 24.02
N GLU A 409 -4.09 -0.40 23.85
CA GLU A 409 -3.07 -0.23 24.87
C GLU A 409 -3.51 0.65 26.04
N VAL A 410 -4.25 1.74 25.78
CA VAL A 410 -4.86 2.58 26.83
C VAL A 410 -5.91 1.81 27.64
N ALA A 411 -6.69 0.94 27.01
CA ALA A 411 -7.69 0.13 27.71
C ALA A 411 -7.02 -0.91 28.62
N GLN A 412 -6.00 -1.60 28.11
CA GLN A 412 -5.17 -2.53 28.88
C GLN A 412 -4.55 -1.84 30.11
N TYR A 413 -4.00 -0.64 29.93
CA TYR A 413 -3.45 0.15 31.05
C TYR A 413 -4.51 0.57 32.07
N ASN A 414 -5.66 1.07 31.64
CA ASN A 414 -6.73 1.46 32.56
C ASN A 414 -7.30 0.25 33.32
N LEU A 415 -7.36 -0.92 32.67
CA LEU A 415 -7.76 -2.17 33.32
C LEU A 415 -6.72 -2.63 34.35
N ALA A 416 -5.43 -2.50 34.05
CA ALA A 416 -4.35 -2.78 34.99
C ALA A 416 -4.42 -1.88 36.24
N LEU A 417 -4.68 -0.58 36.07
CA LEU A 417 -4.88 0.37 37.17
C LEU A 417 -6.05 -0.03 38.09
N LEU A 418 -7.15 -0.56 37.52
CA LEU A 418 -8.28 -1.05 38.30
C LEU A 418 -7.90 -2.26 39.15
N TYR A 419 -7.23 -3.26 38.56
CA TYR A 419 -6.77 -4.43 39.29
C TYR A 419 -5.74 -4.10 40.37
N GLU A 420 -4.83 -3.15 40.12
CA GLU A 420 -3.88 -2.68 41.13
C GLU A 420 -4.62 -2.06 42.32
N LYS A 421 -5.66 -1.24 42.05
CA LYS A 421 -6.49 -0.63 43.10
C LYS A 421 -7.30 -1.68 43.88
N GLU A 422 -7.69 -2.77 43.24
CA GLU A 422 -8.34 -3.93 43.86
C GLU A 422 -7.35 -4.90 44.53
N LYS A 423 -6.05 -4.58 44.51
CA LYS A 423 -4.94 -5.40 45.05
C LYS A 423 -4.75 -6.75 44.35
N ASP A 424 -5.26 -6.92 43.13
CA ASP A 424 -4.94 -8.07 42.27
C ASP A 424 -3.70 -7.77 41.43
N LEU A 425 -2.53 -7.85 42.07
CA LEU A 425 -1.26 -7.45 41.47
C LEU A 425 -0.88 -8.33 40.27
N ASN A 426 -1.23 -9.61 40.27
CA ASN A 426 -0.92 -10.53 39.17
C ASN A 426 -1.66 -10.11 37.89
N LYS A 427 -2.97 -9.83 37.99
CA LYS A 427 -3.72 -9.32 36.83
C LYS A 427 -3.27 -7.92 36.42
N ALA A 428 -2.93 -7.06 37.38
CA ALA A 428 -2.41 -5.73 37.08
C ALA A 428 -1.11 -5.81 36.26
N ILE A 429 -0.14 -6.62 36.70
CA ILE A 429 1.14 -6.80 36.01
C ILE A 429 0.91 -7.36 34.60
N TYR A 430 0.08 -8.39 34.45
CA TYR A 430 -0.24 -8.96 33.13
C TYR A 430 -0.73 -7.88 32.16
N TRP A 431 -1.73 -7.08 32.54
CA TRP A 431 -2.27 -6.05 31.66
C TRP A 431 -1.34 -4.87 31.44
N TYR A 432 -0.48 -4.53 32.42
CA TYR A 432 0.59 -3.56 32.20
C TYR A 432 1.61 -4.08 31.19
N GLU A 433 1.97 -5.37 31.22
CA GLU A 433 2.89 -5.97 30.26
C GLU A 433 2.31 -5.98 28.84
N GLU A 434 1.04 -6.36 28.68
CA GLU A 434 0.36 -6.31 27.38
C GLU A 434 0.32 -4.88 26.81
N SER A 435 -0.04 -3.89 27.63
CA SER A 435 -0.04 -2.48 27.23
C SER A 435 1.36 -1.97 26.88
N ALA A 436 2.37 -2.38 27.64
CA ALA A 436 3.77 -2.00 27.43
C ALA A 436 4.36 -2.62 26.15
N LYS A 437 3.99 -3.87 25.82
CA LYS A 437 4.37 -4.55 24.55
C LYS A 437 3.87 -3.79 23.33
N ARG A 438 2.73 -3.09 23.45
CA ARG A 438 2.17 -2.21 22.40
C ARG A 438 2.77 -0.80 22.41
N GLY A 439 3.77 -0.55 23.25
CA GLY A 439 4.51 0.72 23.28
C GLY A 439 3.89 1.79 24.18
N TYR A 440 2.90 1.47 25.03
CA TYR A 440 2.30 2.49 25.90
C TYR A 440 3.25 2.90 27.03
N GLN A 441 3.76 4.13 26.95
CA GLN A 441 4.81 4.62 27.85
C GLN A 441 4.41 4.59 29.33
N ASN A 442 3.14 4.91 29.65
CA ASN A 442 2.69 4.91 31.05
C ASN A 442 2.69 3.50 31.64
N ALA A 443 2.39 2.47 30.84
CA ALA A 443 2.48 1.08 31.29
C ALA A 443 3.94 0.66 31.52
N GLN A 444 4.85 1.03 30.61
CA GLN A 444 6.29 0.77 30.77
C GLN A 444 6.86 1.44 32.02
N ASN A 445 6.51 2.70 32.26
CA ASN A 445 6.92 3.44 33.45
C ASN A 445 6.39 2.77 34.73
N LYS A 446 5.12 2.36 34.71
CA LYS A 446 4.48 1.71 35.85
C LYS A 446 5.11 0.35 36.19
N LEU A 447 5.47 -0.45 35.18
CA LEU A 447 6.21 -1.70 35.38
C LEU A 447 7.59 -1.46 35.99
N ARG A 448 8.28 -0.39 35.57
CA ARG A 448 9.57 0.01 36.15
C ARG A 448 9.44 0.35 37.63
N GLU A 449 8.44 1.16 37.99
CA GLU A 449 8.16 1.51 39.39
C GLU A 449 7.88 0.26 40.25
N LEU A 450 7.09 -0.69 39.73
CA LEU A 450 6.77 -1.94 40.44
C LEU A 450 8.02 -2.81 40.65
N ARG A 451 8.92 -2.89 39.65
CA ARG A 451 10.21 -3.60 39.77
C ARG A 451 11.12 -2.96 40.82
N GLU A 452 11.24 -1.64 40.80
CA GLU A 452 12.04 -0.89 41.79
C GLU A 452 11.52 -1.06 43.21
N LYS A 453 10.19 -1.04 43.40
CA LYS A 453 9.57 -1.30 44.71
C LYS A 453 9.87 -2.72 45.20
N LYS A 454 9.81 -3.72 44.33
CA LYS A 454 10.16 -5.11 44.68
C LYS A 454 11.62 -5.24 45.11
N ILE A 455 12.54 -4.58 44.40
CA ILE A 455 13.97 -4.58 44.74
C ILE A 455 14.21 -3.91 46.11
N ARG A 456 13.63 -2.72 46.35
CA ARG A 456 13.75 -2.02 47.64
C ARG A 456 13.21 -2.85 48.81
N ASN A 457 12.04 -3.45 48.65
CA ASN A 457 11.44 -4.27 49.70
C ASN A 457 12.27 -5.52 50.00
N ASN A 458 12.88 -6.14 48.99
CA ASN A 458 13.76 -7.29 49.20
C ASN A 458 15.08 -6.90 49.89
N LEU A 459 15.61 -5.69 49.65
CA LEU A 459 16.81 -5.19 50.32
C LEU A 459 16.57 -4.85 51.80
N CYS A 460 15.40 -4.30 52.15
CA CYS A 460 15.04 -4.01 53.54
C CYS A 460 14.73 -5.25 54.40
N ILE A 461 14.57 -6.44 53.80
CA ILE A 461 14.37 -7.70 54.53
C ILE A 461 15.73 -8.35 54.87
N ILE A 462 16.83 -7.91 54.23
CA ILE A 462 18.18 -8.47 54.40
C ILE A 462 19.04 -7.60 55.36
N SER A 463 18.60 -6.39 55.70
CA SER A 463 19.17 -5.50 56.72
C SER A 463 18.45 -5.65 58.06
#